data_AF-A0A315TIE5-F1
#
_entry.id   AF-A0A315TIE5-F1
#
_cell.length_a   1.000
_cell.length_b   1.000
_cell.length_c   1.000
_cell.angle_alpha   90.00
_cell.angle_beta   90.00
_cell.angle_gamma   90.00
#
_symmetry.space_group_name_H-M   'P 1'
#
loop_
_entity.id
_entity.type
_entity.pdbx_description
1 polymer ?
#
loop_
_entity_poly.entity_id
_entity_poly.type
_entity_poly.pdbx_seq_one_letter_code
_entity_poly.pdbx_strand_id
1 'polypeptide(L)'
;MPASSVTVRMYDVGFGDAFLVTVKHDDQAWRMLVDCGVHSLGKARPLLDVVHAIISDLTEVAAPGGPPTLDVVVATHHHADHITGFAYDDWEKVQVGEVWVSFVEDDSDDDAKRLKSGLARAATSLNTLIGRAPAALNDEARTLALGIAGTLALNSLGNEDAMDRLLGRNGKHFLNVPTVRYLPDRIAQLNVIRTPLPDVTIHVLGPSRDPDQLKLMNPPASARWLAMQQALDAEPVSDSPGSQTPAAPLFAGIYSVTPEEVSHDIGIELLSTLATLNLGALLDDASELLAAASILERSVNNTSIYFVLDVEGTRLVFVGDSQEGAWDHVLQDPAARALVSDPAFYKIGHHGSHNATPRAYVTSAIGNQGTYAMLPYGKVEQWGDIPNGALLAALTTMNTHIVRADAPVADARVHVGPGNLWSEITFPAT
;
A
#
# COMPACT_ATOMS: atom_id res chain seq x y z
N MET A 1 -8.07 10.79 -35.34
CA MET A 1 -7.27 11.23 -34.19
C MET A 1 -6.34 10.08 -33.86
N PRO A 2 -5.08 10.34 -33.49
CA PRO A 2 -4.21 9.28 -32.98
C PRO A 2 -4.91 8.56 -31.82
N ALA A 3 -4.83 7.24 -31.78
CA ALA A 3 -5.56 6.45 -30.78
C ALA A 3 -4.66 6.19 -29.58
N SER A 4 -4.92 6.85 -28.45
CA SER A 4 -4.25 6.53 -27.20
C SER A 4 -4.78 5.21 -26.63
N SER A 5 -3.93 4.49 -25.91
CA SER A 5 -4.35 3.33 -25.12
C SER A 5 -3.55 3.24 -23.84
N VAL A 6 -4.14 2.66 -22.82
CA VAL A 6 -3.48 2.39 -21.55
C VAL A 6 -3.65 0.93 -21.19
N THR A 7 -2.52 0.27 -20.96
CA THR A 7 -2.43 -1.14 -20.59
C THR A 7 -1.98 -1.23 -19.14
N VAL A 8 -2.68 -2.02 -18.34
CA VAL A 8 -2.30 -2.34 -16.95
C VAL A 8 -2.00 -3.82 -16.86
N ARG A 9 -0.77 -4.16 -16.49
CA ARG A 9 -0.30 -5.52 -16.23
C ARG A 9 0.02 -5.69 -14.75
N MET A 10 -0.68 -6.59 -14.08
CA MET A 10 -0.41 -7.01 -12.70
C MET A 10 0.39 -8.31 -12.72
N TYR A 11 1.58 -8.31 -12.12
CA TYR A 11 2.39 -9.52 -11.95
C TYR A 11 2.00 -10.26 -10.67
N ASP A 12 1.96 -11.59 -10.76
CA ASP A 12 1.66 -12.44 -9.61
C ASP A 12 2.93 -12.68 -8.77
N VAL A 13 3.19 -11.72 -7.88
CA VAL A 13 4.21 -11.84 -6.83
C VAL A 13 3.70 -12.67 -5.64
N GLY A 14 2.38 -12.80 -5.49
CA GLY A 14 1.69 -13.34 -4.33
C GLY A 14 1.04 -12.22 -3.50
N PHE A 15 1.24 -12.22 -2.17
CA PHE A 15 0.80 -11.12 -1.31
C PHE A 15 1.77 -9.94 -1.43
N GLY A 16 1.56 -9.12 -2.44
CA GLY A 16 2.29 -7.90 -2.71
C GLY A 16 1.93 -7.30 -4.06
N ASP A 17 2.56 -6.19 -4.38
CA ASP A 17 2.22 -5.36 -5.52
C ASP A 17 3.33 -5.31 -6.58
N ALA A 18 2.92 -5.41 -7.83
CA ALA A 18 3.76 -5.15 -9.00
C ALA A 18 2.88 -4.88 -10.23
N PHE A 19 2.75 -3.60 -10.61
CA PHE A 19 1.93 -3.18 -11.75
C PHE A 19 2.75 -2.42 -12.78
N LEU A 20 2.85 -2.95 -14.00
CA LEU A 20 3.39 -2.21 -15.13
C LEU A 20 2.24 -1.56 -15.90
N VAL A 21 2.22 -0.23 -15.93
CA VAL A 21 1.30 0.58 -16.70
C VAL A 21 2.03 1.11 -17.93
N THR A 22 1.45 0.89 -19.11
CA THR A 22 1.98 1.41 -20.37
C THR A 22 0.92 2.25 -21.06
N VAL A 23 1.18 3.54 -21.23
CA VAL A 23 0.37 4.43 -22.06
C VAL A 23 1.03 4.53 -23.43
N LYS A 24 0.28 4.29 -24.49
CA LYS A 24 0.73 4.47 -25.88
C LYS A 24 -0.04 5.62 -26.51
N HIS A 25 0.66 6.50 -27.19
CA HIS A 25 0.12 7.56 -28.02
C HIS A 25 0.92 7.57 -29.33
N ASP A 26 0.31 7.14 -30.43
CA ASP A 26 1.00 6.85 -31.70
C ASP A 26 2.21 5.91 -31.50
N ASP A 27 3.39 6.33 -31.97
CA ASP A 27 4.65 5.59 -31.85
C ASP A 27 5.36 5.83 -30.51
N GLN A 28 4.80 6.67 -29.64
CA GLN A 28 5.36 6.96 -28.32
C GLN A 28 4.71 6.08 -27.26
N ALA A 29 5.52 5.67 -26.28
CA ALA A 29 5.05 4.92 -25.13
C ALA A 29 5.67 5.51 -23.87
N TRP A 30 4.83 5.66 -22.84
CA TRP A 30 5.22 6.08 -21.50
C TRP A 30 4.90 4.95 -20.52
N ARG A 31 5.88 4.58 -19.68
CA ARG A 31 5.83 3.40 -18.82
C ARG A 31 6.04 3.76 -17.37
N MET A 32 5.11 3.30 -16.55
CA MET A 32 5.13 3.45 -15.10
C MET A 32 5.12 2.08 -14.44
N LEU A 33 6.08 1.81 -13.55
CA LEU A 33 6.03 0.67 -12.65
C LEU A 33 5.53 1.14 -11.29
N VAL A 34 4.38 0.63 -10.85
CA VAL A 34 3.82 0.89 -9.52
C VAL A 34 4.10 -0.32 -8.64
N ASP A 35 4.97 -0.10 -7.66
CA ASP A 35 5.47 -1.09 -6.71
C ASP A 35 6.15 -2.31 -7.38
N CYS A 36 6.94 -3.01 -6.58
CA CYS A 36 7.53 -4.32 -6.87
C CYS A 36 7.96 -4.95 -5.55
N GLY A 37 7.10 -5.76 -4.94
CA GLY A 37 7.40 -6.38 -3.65
C GLY A 37 6.54 -7.60 -3.35
N VAL A 38 6.92 -8.35 -2.33
CA VAL A 38 6.09 -9.41 -1.77
C VAL A 38 6.38 -9.62 -0.30
N HIS A 39 5.33 -9.84 0.48
CA HIS A 39 5.49 -10.24 1.87
C HIS A 39 6.13 -11.64 1.97
N SER A 40 7.05 -11.80 2.92
CA SER A 40 7.88 -13.01 3.03
C SER A 40 7.07 -14.32 3.16
N LEU A 41 5.89 -14.25 3.78
CA LEU A 41 4.98 -15.39 4.00
C LEU A 41 3.97 -15.63 2.86
N GLY A 42 3.89 -14.74 1.87
CA GLY A 42 2.85 -14.75 0.84
C GLY A 42 3.37 -14.93 -0.58
N LYS A 43 4.58 -15.47 -0.75
CA LYS A 43 5.22 -15.62 -2.07
C LYS A 43 4.48 -16.64 -2.93
N ALA A 44 3.95 -16.21 -4.07
CA ALA A 44 3.46 -17.13 -5.10
C ALA A 44 4.63 -17.79 -5.85
N ARG A 45 5.73 -17.05 -5.99
CA ARG A 45 6.96 -17.44 -6.71
C ARG A 45 8.18 -16.67 -6.19
N PRO A 46 9.41 -17.04 -6.56
CA PRO A 46 10.58 -16.21 -6.27
C PRO A 46 10.40 -14.79 -6.82
N LEU A 47 10.58 -13.76 -5.98
CA LEU A 47 10.40 -12.37 -6.40
C LEU A 47 11.34 -11.99 -7.55
N LEU A 48 12.55 -12.57 -7.57
CA LEU A 48 13.52 -12.37 -8.65
C LEU A 48 12.97 -12.83 -10.02
N ASP A 49 12.12 -13.86 -10.08
CA ASP A 49 11.50 -14.29 -11.34
C ASP A 49 10.56 -13.22 -11.89
N VAL A 50 9.85 -12.51 -11.00
CA VAL A 50 8.99 -11.38 -11.40
C VAL A 50 9.84 -10.18 -11.84
N VAL A 51 10.93 -9.87 -11.13
CA VAL A 51 11.87 -8.83 -11.54
C VAL A 51 12.44 -9.13 -12.93
N HIS A 52 12.87 -10.37 -13.19
CA HIS A 52 13.32 -10.79 -14.52
C HIS A 52 12.23 -10.66 -15.58
N ALA A 53 10.98 -10.99 -15.25
CA ALA A 53 9.86 -10.85 -16.16
C ALA A 53 9.63 -9.38 -16.55
N ILE A 54 9.59 -8.48 -15.57
CA ILE A 54 9.44 -7.04 -15.80
C ILE A 54 10.58 -6.52 -16.68
N ILE A 55 11.83 -6.86 -16.34
CA ILE A 55 13.00 -6.40 -17.12
C ILE A 55 12.98 -6.99 -18.53
N SER A 56 12.54 -8.23 -18.71
CA SER A 56 12.38 -8.86 -20.03
C SER A 56 11.34 -8.11 -20.86
N ASP A 57 10.16 -7.84 -20.29
CA ASP A 57 9.09 -7.09 -20.96
C ASP A 57 9.56 -5.70 -21.40
N LEU A 58 10.34 -5.02 -20.56
CA LEU A 58 10.95 -3.72 -20.90
C LEU A 58 12.04 -3.83 -21.97
N THR A 59 12.79 -4.92 -21.98
CA THR A 59 13.87 -5.17 -22.96
C THR A 59 13.29 -5.48 -24.35
N GLU A 60 12.20 -6.24 -24.42
CA GLU A 60 11.54 -6.60 -25.68
C GLU A 60 11.03 -5.38 -26.46
N VAL A 61 10.61 -4.34 -25.74
CA VAL A 61 10.08 -3.10 -26.32
C VAL A 61 11.10 -1.97 -26.42
N ALA A 62 12.34 -2.19 -25.95
CA ALA A 62 13.42 -1.22 -26.04
C ALA A 62 13.92 -1.09 -27.48
N ALA A 63 14.48 0.08 -27.81
CA ALA A 63 15.16 0.26 -29.10
C ALA A 63 16.33 -0.72 -29.22
N PRO A 64 16.64 -1.24 -30.43
CA PRO A 64 17.76 -2.19 -30.61
C PRO A 64 19.07 -1.66 -30.04
N GLY A 65 19.63 -2.36 -29.05
CA GLY A 65 20.86 -1.99 -28.36
C GLY A 65 20.71 -0.92 -27.26
N GLY A 66 19.49 -0.42 -27.01
CA GLY A 66 19.17 0.44 -25.89
C GLY A 66 18.85 -0.34 -24.61
N PRO A 67 18.99 0.27 -23.43
CA PRO A 67 18.62 -0.37 -22.16
C PRO A 67 17.10 -0.49 -22.01
N PRO A 68 16.59 -1.45 -21.21
CA PRO A 68 15.21 -1.42 -20.73
C PRO A 68 14.96 -0.10 -19.99
N THR A 69 13.80 0.52 -20.24
CA THR A 69 13.50 1.89 -19.76
C THR A 69 12.14 1.99 -19.09
N LEU A 70 12.10 2.69 -17.96
CA LEU A 70 10.89 3.14 -17.29
C LEU A 70 10.91 4.67 -17.23
N ASP A 71 9.78 5.30 -17.53
CA ASP A 71 9.64 6.74 -17.36
C ASP A 71 9.46 7.09 -15.88
N VAL A 72 8.67 6.28 -15.17
CA VAL A 72 8.38 6.47 -13.74
C VAL A 72 8.42 5.13 -13.00
N VAL A 73 9.03 5.13 -11.83
CA VAL A 73 8.80 4.13 -10.78
C VAL A 73 8.03 4.81 -9.65
N VAL A 74 6.92 4.23 -9.22
CA VAL A 74 6.17 4.67 -8.03
C VAL A 74 6.36 3.62 -6.96
N ALA A 75 6.96 4.01 -5.83
CA ALA A 75 6.98 3.22 -4.61
C ALA A 75 5.98 3.85 -3.63
N THR A 76 4.82 3.23 -3.49
CA THR A 76 3.69 3.84 -2.78
C THR A 76 4.01 4.07 -1.32
N HIS A 77 4.63 3.10 -0.65
CA HIS A 77 5.22 3.23 0.68
C HIS A 77 6.30 2.15 0.89
N HIS A 78 6.98 2.17 2.04
CA HIS A 78 8.23 1.42 2.22
C HIS A 78 8.09 -0.04 2.65
N HIS A 79 6.90 -0.62 2.69
CA HIS A 79 6.75 -2.01 3.12
C HIS A 79 7.29 -3.03 2.11
N ALA A 80 7.58 -4.22 2.62
CA ALA A 80 8.26 -5.28 1.89
C ALA A 80 7.47 -5.76 0.66
N ASP A 81 6.16 -5.89 0.82
CA ASP A 81 5.19 -6.20 -0.21
C ASP A 81 5.05 -5.15 -1.32
N HIS A 82 5.67 -3.98 -1.15
CA HIS A 82 5.68 -2.91 -2.14
C HIS A 82 7.05 -2.66 -2.76
N ILE A 83 8.16 -2.80 -2.02
CA ILE A 83 9.45 -2.33 -2.53
C ILE A 83 10.58 -3.35 -2.55
N THR A 84 10.46 -4.50 -1.91
CA THR A 84 11.62 -5.43 -1.78
C THR A 84 12.19 -5.92 -3.11
N GLY A 85 11.42 -5.88 -4.19
CA GLY A 85 11.89 -6.20 -5.53
C GLY A 85 12.97 -5.24 -6.02
N PHE A 86 13.01 -4.00 -5.53
CA PHE A 86 14.05 -3.02 -5.88
C PHE A 86 15.40 -3.30 -5.20
N ALA A 87 15.48 -4.23 -4.25
CA ALA A 87 16.75 -4.60 -3.61
C ALA A 87 17.68 -5.39 -4.56
N TYR A 88 17.15 -6.02 -5.61
CA TYR A 88 17.95 -6.82 -6.56
C TYR A 88 18.84 -5.95 -7.47
N ASP A 89 20.07 -6.39 -7.69
CA ASP A 89 21.05 -5.65 -8.49
C ASP A 89 20.74 -5.67 -10.02
N ASP A 90 19.82 -6.51 -10.48
CA ASP A 90 19.36 -6.52 -11.89
C ASP A 90 18.80 -5.17 -12.37
N TRP A 91 18.27 -4.36 -11.45
CA TRP A 91 17.83 -2.99 -11.73
C TRP A 91 18.95 -2.05 -12.16
N GLU A 92 20.23 -2.39 -11.94
CA GLU A 92 21.39 -1.63 -12.45
C GLU A 92 21.47 -1.61 -13.98
N LYS A 93 20.70 -2.46 -14.67
CA LYS A 93 20.59 -2.52 -16.13
C LYS A 93 19.45 -1.64 -16.68
N VAL A 94 18.58 -1.13 -15.81
CA VAL A 94 17.34 -0.45 -16.19
C VAL A 94 17.51 1.05 -16.07
N GLN A 95 17.16 1.79 -17.12
CA GLN A 95 17.11 3.25 -17.08
C GLN A 95 15.77 3.71 -16.51
N VAL A 96 15.79 4.63 -15.54
CA VAL A 96 14.61 5.17 -14.88
C VAL A 96 14.60 6.69 -14.97
N GLY A 97 13.54 7.28 -15.52
CA GLY A 97 13.39 8.74 -15.62
C GLY A 97 13.19 9.39 -14.25
N GLU A 98 12.11 9.01 -13.59
CA GLU A 98 11.74 9.52 -12.26
C GLU A 98 11.40 8.39 -11.28
N VAL A 99 11.68 8.64 -10.00
CA VAL A 99 11.21 7.81 -8.89
C VAL A 99 10.29 8.65 -8.02
N TRP A 100 9.09 8.16 -7.78
CA TRP A 100 8.09 8.79 -6.93
C TRP A 100 7.96 7.98 -5.65
N VAL A 101 8.23 8.63 -4.53
CA VAL A 101 8.09 8.06 -3.19
C VAL A 101 7.19 8.93 -2.34
N SER A 102 6.60 8.36 -1.30
CA SER A 102 5.79 9.11 -0.35
C SER A 102 6.63 10.23 0.30
N PHE A 103 5.99 11.36 0.60
CA PHE A 103 6.65 12.52 1.22
C PHE A 103 7.34 12.16 2.54
N VAL A 104 6.91 11.08 3.19
CA VAL A 104 7.49 10.56 4.44
C VAL A 104 8.94 10.11 4.29
N GLU A 105 9.41 9.91 3.05
CA GLU A 105 10.80 9.58 2.74
C GLU A 105 11.68 10.81 2.47
N ASP A 106 11.11 12.02 2.50
CA ASP A 106 11.84 13.27 2.28
C ASP A 106 12.62 13.67 3.55
N ASP A 107 13.92 13.39 3.55
CA ASP A 107 14.82 13.77 4.64
C ASP A 107 15.02 15.31 4.76
N SER A 108 14.42 16.12 3.88
CA SER A 108 14.39 17.58 3.99
C SER A 108 13.09 18.12 4.61
N ASP A 109 11.99 17.35 4.58
CA ASP A 109 10.68 17.74 5.11
C ASP A 109 10.59 17.46 6.63
N ASP A 110 10.24 18.48 7.42
CA ASP A 110 10.20 18.36 8.87
C ASP A 110 9.08 17.46 9.40
N ASP A 111 7.93 17.40 8.70
CA ASP A 111 6.83 16.51 9.09
C ASP A 111 7.21 15.05 8.80
N ALA A 112 7.85 14.82 7.65
CA ALA A 112 8.39 13.51 7.26
C ALA A 112 9.42 12.98 8.27
N LYS A 113 10.42 13.81 8.63
CA LYS A 113 11.43 13.46 9.64
C LYS A 113 10.79 13.05 10.97
N ARG A 114 9.78 13.79 11.42
CA ARG A 114 9.09 13.52 12.69
C ARG A 114 8.37 12.17 12.63
N LEU A 115 7.59 11.93 11.59
CA LEU A 115 6.85 10.69 11.39
C LEU A 115 7.80 9.49 11.29
N LYS A 116 8.79 9.57 10.40
CA LYS A 116 9.78 8.51 10.17
C LYS A 116 10.58 8.19 11.44
N SER A 117 11.02 9.22 12.17
CA SER A 117 11.75 9.02 13.43
C SER A 117 10.87 8.41 14.52
N GLY A 118 9.57 8.76 14.56
CA GLY A 118 8.60 8.15 15.47
C GLY A 118 8.41 6.66 15.19
N LEU A 119 8.15 6.32 13.94
CA LEU A 119 7.97 4.94 13.46
C LEU A 119 9.24 4.10 13.71
N ALA A 120 10.41 4.60 13.32
CA ALA A 120 11.69 3.90 13.50
C ALA A 120 12.02 3.65 14.98
N ARG A 121 11.75 4.63 15.87
CA ARG A 121 11.93 4.44 17.32
C ARG A 121 10.97 3.39 17.87
N ALA A 122 9.70 3.41 17.46
CA ALA A 122 8.71 2.43 17.89
C ALA A 122 9.10 1.02 17.42
N ALA A 123 9.46 0.87 16.14
CA ALA A 123 9.91 -0.39 15.53
C ALA A 123 11.16 -0.95 16.23
N THR A 124 12.18 -0.11 16.43
CA THR A 124 13.43 -0.51 17.11
C THR A 124 13.17 -0.95 18.56
N SER A 125 12.33 -0.19 19.28
CA SER A 125 11.98 -0.49 20.66
C SER A 125 11.21 -1.81 20.76
N LEU A 126 10.23 -2.00 19.89
CA LEU A 126 9.43 -3.23 19.84
C LEU A 126 10.28 -4.44 19.46
N ASN A 127 11.14 -4.31 18.45
CA ASN A 127 12.08 -5.37 18.05
C ASN A 127 13.04 -5.74 19.19
N THR A 128 13.49 -4.75 19.98
CA THR A 128 14.31 -4.99 21.18
C THR A 128 13.53 -5.75 22.25
N LEU A 129 12.25 -5.43 22.46
CA LEU A 129 11.39 -6.15 23.41
C LEU A 129 11.15 -7.60 22.96
N ILE A 130 10.86 -7.81 21.67
CA ILE A 130 10.70 -9.14 21.07
C ILE A 130 11.98 -9.98 21.25
N GLY A 131 13.15 -9.40 20.99
CA GLY A 131 14.44 -10.08 21.20
C GLY A 131 14.78 -10.38 22.66
N ARG A 132 14.13 -9.71 23.62
CA ARG A 132 14.27 -9.97 25.07
C ARG A 132 13.21 -10.93 25.61
N ALA A 133 12.14 -11.20 24.86
CA ALA A 133 11.10 -12.11 25.27
C ALA A 133 11.71 -13.52 25.48
N PRO A 134 11.48 -14.18 26.62
CA PRO A 134 12.03 -15.50 26.89
C PRO A 134 11.57 -16.50 25.83
N ALA A 135 12.55 -17.22 25.27
CA ALA A 135 12.30 -18.29 24.33
C ALA A 135 11.47 -19.38 25.01
N ALA A 136 10.32 -19.72 24.41
CA ALA A 136 9.47 -20.80 24.87
C ALA A 136 9.63 -21.99 23.92
N LEU A 137 10.72 -22.75 24.08
CA LEU A 137 11.11 -23.84 23.18
C LEU A 137 10.04 -24.94 23.01
N ASN A 138 9.05 -25.00 23.90
CA ASN A 138 7.95 -25.96 23.88
C ASN A 138 6.58 -25.31 23.60
N ASP A 139 6.55 -24.03 23.22
CA ASP A 139 5.34 -23.29 22.89
C ASP A 139 5.48 -22.76 21.45
N GLU A 140 5.03 -23.60 20.51
CA GLU A 140 5.09 -23.31 19.08
C GLU A 140 4.27 -22.08 18.71
N ALA A 141 3.10 -21.89 19.34
CA ALA A 141 2.22 -20.76 19.09
C ALA A 141 2.88 -19.44 19.52
N ARG A 142 3.50 -19.43 20.71
CA ARG A 142 4.29 -18.28 21.18
C ARG A 142 5.50 -18.00 20.28
N THR A 143 6.23 -19.04 19.90
CA THR A 143 7.41 -18.91 19.01
C THR A 143 7.01 -18.30 17.67
N LEU A 144 5.91 -18.78 17.10
CA LEU A 144 5.35 -18.24 15.86
C LEU A 144 4.91 -16.78 16.03
N ALA A 145 4.18 -16.45 17.10
CA ALA A 145 3.72 -15.09 17.37
C ALA A 145 4.88 -14.09 17.50
N LEU A 146 5.95 -14.45 18.23
CA LEU A 146 7.15 -13.61 18.35
C LEU A 146 7.89 -13.47 17.01
N GLY A 147 7.97 -14.54 16.21
CA GLY A 147 8.57 -14.51 14.89
C GLY A 147 7.83 -13.58 13.92
N ILE A 148 6.49 -13.64 13.92
CA ILE A 148 5.66 -12.73 13.13
C ILE A 148 5.84 -11.31 13.65
N ALA A 149 5.74 -11.07 14.96
CA ALA A 149 5.91 -9.74 15.56
C ALA A 149 7.26 -9.10 15.16
N GLY A 150 8.35 -9.88 15.17
CA GLY A 150 9.66 -9.42 14.73
C GLY A 150 9.69 -9.06 13.25
N THR A 151 9.02 -9.86 12.41
CA THR A 151 8.90 -9.60 10.97
C THR A 151 8.14 -8.29 10.70
N LEU A 152 7.01 -8.05 11.37
CA LEU A 152 6.22 -6.82 11.20
C LEU A 152 6.99 -5.58 11.70
N ALA A 153 7.68 -5.71 12.85
CA ALA A 153 8.50 -4.63 13.40
C ALA A 153 9.66 -4.25 12.46
N LEU A 154 10.32 -5.25 11.85
CA LEU A 154 11.38 -5.01 10.86
C LEU A 154 10.83 -4.43 9.55
N ASN A 155 9.65 -4.88 9.11
CA ASN A 155 8.98 -4.36 7.91
C ASN A 155 8.70 -2.85 8.01
N SER A 156 8.51 -2.35 9.24
CA SER A 156 8.29 -0.94 9.56
C SER A 156 9.57 -0.07 9.54
N LEU A 157 10.77 -0.66 9.34
CA LEU A 157 12.06 0.07 9.35
C LEU A 157 12.48 0.62 7.98
N GLY A 158 11.69 0.39 6.93
CA GLY A 158 11.87 1.07 5.64
C GLY A 158 12.56 0.28 4.51
N ASN A 159 12.89 -1.00 4.73
CA ASN A 159 13.47 -1.90 3.71
C ASN A 159 14.67 -1.28 2.95
N GLU A 160 15.74 -0.99 3.69
CA GLU A 160 16.84 -0.10 3.31
C GLU A 160 17.45 -0.35 1.92
N ASP A 161 17.82 -1.58 1.54
CA ASP A 161 18.45 -1.85 0.23
C ASP A 161 17.55 -1.45 -0.95
N ALA A 162 16.24 -1.68 -0.82
CA ALA A 162 15.27 -1.29 -1.84
C ALA A 162 15.10 0.22 -1.88
N MET A 163 14.93 0.85 -0.70
CA MET A 163 14.79 2.30 -0.60
C MET A 163 16.05 3.03 -1.08
N ASP A 164 17.23 2.51 -0.78
CA ASP A 164 18.50 3.07 -1.20
C ASP A 164 18.66 3.03 -2.72
N ARG A 165 18.18 1.98 -3.39
CA ARG A 165 18.15 1.95 -4.86
C ARG A 165 17.15 2.96 -5.43
N LEU A 166 15.94 3.01 -4.86
CA LEU A 166 14.90 3.97 -5.26
C LEU A 166 15.41 5.42 -5.15
N LEU A 167 16.14 5.75 -4.08
CA LEU A 167 16.67 7.08 -3.82
C LEU A 167 18.07 7.33 -4.43
N GLY A 168 18.70 6.31 -5.03
CA GLY A 168 20.03 6.42 -5.63
C GLY A 168 21.14 6.75 -4.62
N ARG A 169 21.12 6.13 -3.44
CA ARG A 169 22.06 6.39 -2.33
C ARG A 169 22.76 5.12 -1.84
N ASN A 170 23.75 5.28 -0.96
CA ASN A 170 24.49 4.19 -0.33
C ASN A 170 25.09 3.13 -1.29
N GLY A 171 25.40 3.53 -2.53
CA GLY A 171 25.96 2.64 -3.55
C GLY A 171 24.94 1.77 -4.28
N LYS A 172 23.64 1.90 -3.98
CA LYS A 172 22.54 1.28 -4.73
C LYS A 172 22.00 2.27 -5.77
N HIS A 173 21.89 1.84 -7.02
CA HIS A 173 21.37 2.69 -8.10
C HIS A 173 20.71 1.86 -9.22
N PHE A 174 19.89 2.52 -10.04
CA PHE A 174 19.50 2.03 -11.36
C PHE A 174 20.63 2.26 -12.38
N LEU A 175 20.42 2.02 -13.67
CA LEU A 175 21.46 2.33 -14.69
C LEU A 175 21.89 3.81 -14.66
N ASN A 176 20.97 4.69 -14.25
CA ASN A 176 21.21 6.11 -14.02
C ASN A 176 20.76 6.51 -12.60
N VAL A 177 21.06 7.76 -12.21
CA VAL A 177 20.46 8.38 -11.03
C VAL A 177 19.15 9.05 -11.48
N PRO A 178 17.96 8.56 -11.06
CA PRO A 178 16.68 9.13 -11.44
C PRO A 178 16.40 10.44 -10.70
N THR A 179 15.48 11.24 -11.24
CA THR A 179 14.93 12.38 -10.46
C THR A 179 13.95 11.84 -9.43
N VAL A 180 14.16 12.15 -8.15
CA VAL A 180 13.26 11.72 -7.07
C VAL A 180 12.21 12.81 -6.81
N ARG A 181 10.93 12.43 -6.76
CA ARG A 181 9.83 13.27 -6.27
C ARG A 181 9.23 12.68 -5.00
N TYR A 182 9.02 13.55 -4.03
CA TYR A 182 8.37 13.24 -2.75
C TYR A 182 6.92 13.72 -2.80
N LEU A 183 5.96 12.80 -2.69
CA LEU A 183 4.55 13.04 -2.99
C LEU A 183 3.61 12.73 -1.81
N PRO A 184 2.55 13.53 -1.59
CA PRO A 184 2.23 14.76 -2.30
C PRO A 184 3.12 15.93 -1.87
N ASP A 185 3.28 16.88 -2.79
CA ASP A 185 3.86 18.19 -2.54
C ASP A 185 2.92 19.06 -1.70
N ARG A 186 3.48 20.01 -0.94
CA ARG A 186 2.71 21.00 -0.15
C ARG A 186 1.99 22.00 -1.05
N ILE A 187 2.51 22.23 -2.26
CA ILE A 187 1.90 23.08 -3.27
C ILE A 187 0.95 22.22 -4.09
N ALA A 188 -0.36 22.37 -3.85
CA ALA A 188 -1.41 21.54 -4.46
C ALA A 188 -1.33 21.46 -5.99
N GLN A 189 -0.87 22.52 -6.67
CA GLN A 189 -0.71 22.53 -8.14
C GLN A 189 0.39 21.57 -8.63
N LEU A 190 1.39 21.28 -7.80
CA LEU A 190 2.47 20.34 -8.13
C LEU A 190 2.02 18.87 -7.99
N ASN A 191 0.86 18.63 -7.38
CA ASN A 191 0.22 17.30 -7.31
C ASN A 191 -0.56 16.94 -8.58
N VAL A 192 -0.56 17.81 -9.59
CA VAL A 192 -1.07 17.52 -10.93
C VAL A 192 0.10 17.44 -11.90
N ILE A 193 0.53 16.22 -12.22
CA ILE A 193 1.73 15.94 -13.00
C ILE A 193 1.33 15.63 -14.43
N ARG A 194 1.80 16.44 -15.39
CA ARG A 194 1.60 16.18 -16.82
C ARG A 194 2.74 15.34 -17.36
N THR A 195 2.41 14.32 -18.15
CA THR A 195 3.44 13.53 -18.83
C THR A 195 3.89 14.21 -20.14
N PRO A 196 4.96 13.72 -20.78
CA PRO A 196 5.32 14.16 -22.13
C PRO A 196 4.27 13.80 -23.21
N LEU A 197 3.40 12.82 -22.94
CA LEU A 197 2.31 12.47 -23.85
C LEU A 197 1.15 13.47 -23.71
N PRO A 198 0.51 13.87 -24.83
CA PRO A 198 -0.62 14.77 -24.79
C PRO A 198 -1.79 14.14 -24.04
N ASP A 199 -2.53 14.97 -23.28
CA ASP A 199 -3.76 14.57 -22.57
C ASP A 199 -3.62 13.38 -21.61
N VAL A 200 -2.40 13.16 -21.10
CA VAL A 200 -2.09 12.19 -20.04
C VAL A 200 -1.63 12.94 -18.79
N THR A 201 -2.43 12.84 -17.73
CA THR A 201 -2.22 13.56 -16.46
C THR A 201 -2.31 12.61 -15.27
N ILE A 202 -1.44 12.81 -14.29
CA ILE A 202 -1.51 12.13 -13.00
C ILE A 202 -1.98 13.13 -11.94
N HIS A 203 -2.99 12.74 -11.18
CA HIS A 203 -3.51 13.47 -10.04
C HIS A 203 -3.11 12.74 -8.76
N VAL A 204 -2.19 13.31 -7.99
CA VAL A 204 -1.77 12.78 -6.69
C VAL A 204 -2.77 13.28 -5.64
N LEU A 205 -3.49 12.36 -5.02
CA LEU A 205 -4.56 12.62 -4.07
C LEU A 205 -4.17 12.32 -2.62
N GLY A 206 -3.05 11.62 -2.41
CA GLY A 206 -2.56 11.29 -1.08
C GLY A 206 -1.13 10.76 -1.10
N PRO A 207 -0.56 10.45 0.08
CA PRO A 207 -1.25 10.43 1.38
C PRO A 207 -1.62 11.81 1.91
N SER A 208 -2.59 11.88 2.84
CA SER A 208 -2.85 13.12 3.57
C SER A 208 -1.64 13.52 4.39
N ARG A 209 -1.39 14.83 4.50
CA ARG A 209 -0.41 15.40 5.43
C ARG A 209 -1.01 15.72 6.80
N ASP A 210 -2.31 15.47 7.00
CA ASP A 210 -2.99 15.60 8.29
C ASP A 210 -2.66 14.41 9.19
N PRO A 211 -2.04 14.61 10.37
CA PRO A 211 -1.75 13.55 11.32
C PRO A 211 -2.99 12.74 11.72
N ASP A 212 -4.17 13.35 11.87
CA ASP A 212 -5.37 12.63 12.30
C ASP A 212 -5.85 11.65 11.22
N GLN A 213 -5.72 12.02 9.94
CA GLN A 213 -6.03 11.15 8.82
C GLN A 213 -4.98 10.06 8.65
N LEU A 214 -3.69 10.35 8.85
CA LEU A 214 -2.64 9.32 8.83
C LEU A 214 -2.88 8.23 9.88
N LYS A 215 -3.43 8.62 11.05
CA LYS A 215 -3.69 7.71 12.17
C LYS A 215 -5.01 6.94 12.05
N LEU A 216 -5.93 7.39 11.19
CA LEU A 216 -7.24 6.77 11.04
C LEU A 216 -7.14 5.49 10.18
N MET A 217 -6.95 4.34 10.84
CA MET A 217 -6.73 3.05 10.17
C MET A 217 -8.01 2.30 9.81
N ASN A 218 -9.06 2.41 10.64
CA ASN A 218 -10.27 1.59 10.49
C ASN A 218 -11.51 2.47 10.32
N PRO A 219 -12.49 2.04 9.49
CA PRO A 219 -13.80 2.66 9.50
C PRO A 219 -14.49 2.48 10.85
N PRO A 220 -15.44 3.38 11.18
CA PRO A 220 -16.33 3.18 12.33
C PRO A 220 -17.06 1.84 12.20
N ALA A 221 -17.40 1.20 13.33
CA ALA A 221 -17.91 -0.17 13.35
C ALA A 221 -19.13 -0.38 12.42
N SER A 222 -20.04 0.58 12.33
CA SER A 222 -21.22 0.56 11.45
C SER A 222 -20.91 0.59 9.95
N ALA A 223 -19.71 1.02 9.57
CA ALA A 223 -19.24 1.10 8.19
C ALA A 223 -18.32 -0.07 7.79
N ARG A 224 -17.97 -0.96 8.74
CA ARG A 224 -17.16 -2.17 8.46
C ARG A 224 -17.96 -3.19 7.65
N TRP A 225 -17.28 -3.89 6.74
CA TRP A 225 -17.89 -4.90 5.88
C TRP A 225 -18.53 -6.07 6.65
N LEU A 226 -17.86 -6.58 7.69
CA LEU A 226 -18.36 -7.68 8.52
C LEU A 226 -19.62 -7.30 9.33
N ALA A 227 -19.71 -6.06 9.81
CA ALA A 227 -20.84 -5.58 10.59
C ALA A 227 -22.14 -5.53 9.76
N MET A 228 -22.06 -5.33 8.43
CA MET A 228 -23.23 -5.38 7.56
C MET A 228 -23.71 -6.81 7.30
N GLN A 229 -22.80 -7.77 7.11
CA GLN A 229 -23.19 -9.18 6.94
C GLN A 229 -23.85 -9.70 8.23
N GLN A 230 -23.25 -9.38 9.38
CA GLN A 230 -23.85 -9.66 10.69
C GLN A 230 -25.18 -8.93 10.91
N ALA A 231 -25.35 -7.70 10.43
CA ALA A 231 -26.61 -6.95 10.55
C ALA A 231 -27.71 -7.42 9.57
N LEU A 232 -27.35 -8.04 8.44
CA LEU A 232 -28.29 -8.71 7.53
C LEU A 232 -28.74 -10.07 8.07
N ASP A 233 -27.88 -10.71 8.88
CA ASP A 233 -28.10 -12.03 9.46
C ASP A 233 -28.70 -12.01 10.89
N ALA A 234 -28.82 -10.84 11.55
CA ALA A 234 -29.24 -10.72 12.94
C ALA A 234 -30.56 -9.94 13.15
N GLU A 235 -31.51 -10.53 13.87
CA GLU A 235 -32.61 -9.83 14.55
C GLU A 235 -32.11 -9.22 15.89
N PRO A 236 -32.71 -8.12 16.38
CA PRO A 236 -32.02 -7.18 17.28
C PRO A 236 -32.04 -7.58 18.76
N VAL A 237 -30.90 -7.44 19.45
CA VAL A 237 -30.82 -7.42 20.92
C VAL A 237 -29.85 -6.32 21.39
N SER A 238 -30.22 -5.65 22.48
CA SER A 238 -29.70 -4.40 23.03
C SER A 238 -28.49 -4.51 23.96
N ASP A 239 -27.64 -3.48 23.93
CA ASP A 239 -26.40 -3.25 24.70
C ASP A 239 -26.56 -2.83 26.18
N SER A 240 -25.47 -2.97 26.96
CA SER A 240 -25.05 -1.99 27.98
C SER A 240 -23.55 -2.06 28.36
N PRO A 241 -22.93 -0.97 28.86
CA PRO A 241 -21.47 -0.76 28.88
C PRO A 241 -20.81 -0.73 30.28
N GLY A 242 -19.48 -0.89 30.34
CA GLY A 242 -18.68 -0.77 31.57
C GLY A 242 -17.35 -0.02 31.37
N SER A 243 -17.10 0.97 32.24
CA SER A 243 -15.99 1.93 32.25
C SER A 243 -14.66 1.38 32.80
N GLN A 244 -13.50 1.93 32.37
CA GLN A 244 -12.20 1.72 33.02
C GLN A 244 -11.41 3.03 33.24
N THR A 245 -10.62 3.01 34.32
CA THR A 245 -9.81 4.07 34.95
C THR A 245 -8.47 4.36 34.24
N PRO A 246 -7.83 5.53 34.45
CA PRO A 246 -6.64 5.96 33.71
C PRO A 246 -5.33 5.38 34.26
N ALA A 247 -4.42 4.98 33.36
CA ALA A 247 -3.08 4.46 33.65
C ALA A 247 -1.96 5.51 33.46
N ALA A 248 -0.82 5.29 34.11
CA ALA A 248 0.36 6.17 34.15
C ALA A 248 1.35 5.90 32.98
N PRO A 249 2.18 6.89 32.57
CA PRO A 249 2.94 6.82 31.31
C PRO A 249 4.15 5.87 31.32
N LEU A 250 4.43 5.34 30.13
CA LEU A 250 5.38 4.25 29.78
C LEU A 250 6.87 4.58 29.97
N PHE A 251 7.25 5.86 30.11
CA PHE A 251 8.67 6.29 30.10
C PHE A 251 9.05 7.00 31.40
N ALA A 252 10.25 6.72 31.92
CA ALA A 252 10.83 7.51 33.02
C ALA A 252 10.90 8.99 32.62
N GLY A 253 10.66 9.92 33.57
CA GLY A 253 10.52 11.37 33.32
C GLY A 253 11.73 12.10 32.69
N ILE A 254 12.79 11.38 32.35
CA ILE A 254 13.95 11.86 31.57
C ILE A 254 13.84 11.53 30.06
N TYR A 255 12.88 10.67 29.70
CA TYR A 255 12.46 10.31 28.33
C TYR A 255 10.97 10.63 28.09
N SER A 256 10.34 11.37 29.01
CA SER A 256 8.95 11.81 28.84
C SER A 256 8.89 12.88 27.76
N VAL A 257 8.39 12.48 26.60
CA VAL A 257 7.78 13.40 25.64
C VAL A 257 6.42 13.77 26.25
N THR A 258 6.12 15.05 26.34
CA THR A 258 4.89 15.54 26.99
C THR A 258 3.66 15.01 26.24
N PRO A 259 2.51 14.78 26.91
CA PRO A 259 1.27 14.37 26.23
C PRO A 259 0.88 15.28 25.05
N GLU A 260 1.30 16.55 25.09
CA GLU A 260 1.13 17.54 24.02
C GLU A 260 2.00 17.21 22.78
N GLU A 261 3.28 16.87 22.98
CA GLU A 261 4.19 16.42 21.91
C GLU A 261 3.82 15.02 21.36
N VAL A 262 3.27 14.15 22.22
CA VAL A 262 2.89 12.77 21.86
C VAL A 262 1.55 12.72 21.08
N SER A 263 0.59 13.60 21.40
CA SER A 263 -0.71 13.63 20.70
C SER A 263 -0.62 14.09 19.25
N HIS A 264 0.37 14.93 18.91
CA HIS A 264 0.59 15.42 17.55
C HIS A 264 1.30 14.40 16.66
N ASP A 265 2.25 13.62 17.19
CA ASP A 265 3.28 12.99 16.36
C ASP A 265 3.15 11.46 16.16
N ILE A 266 2.34 10.75 16.96
CA ILE A 266 2.11 9.29 16.84
C ILE A 266 0.63 8.98 17.07
N GLY A 267 0.08 7.96 16.39
CA GLY A 267 -1.30 7.49 16.54
C GLY A 267 -1.82 7.48 17.96
N ILE A 268 -2.89 8.24 18.25
CA ILE A 268 -3.61 8.15 19.53
C ILE A 268 -4.00 6.71 19.82
N GLU A 269 -4.28 5.91 18.78
CA GLU A 269 -4.59 4.48 18.91
C GLU A 269 -3.35 3.62 19.25
N LEU A 270 -2.16 3.92 18.72
CA LEU A 270 -0.91 3.26 19.13
C LEU A 270 -0.58 3.62 20.58
N LEU A 271 -0.80 4.88 20.97
CA LEU A 271 -0.55 5.37 22.33
C LEU A 271 -1.58 4.86 23.33
N SER A 272 -2.86 4.79 22.96
CA SER A 272 -3.90 4.19 23.80
C SER A 272 -3.68 2.70 23.92
N THR A 273 -3.31 2.02 22.84
CA THR A 273 -2.96 0.59 22.88
C THR A 273 -1.75 0.37 23.77
N LEU A 274 -0.64 1.09 23.55
CA LEU A 274 0.55 1.06 24.41
C LEU A 274 0.25 1.45 25.87
N ALA A 275 -0.72 2.33 26.13
CA ALA A 275 -1.15 2.73 27.47
C ALA A 275 -2.13 1.75 28.13
N THR A 276 -2.82 0.90 27.35
CA THR A 276 -3.67 -0.19 27.85
C THR A 276 -2.93 -1.51 28.04
N LEU A 277 -1.71 -1.64 27.51
CA LEU A 277 -0.88 -2.82 27.71
C LEU A 277 -0.48 -2.95 29.18
N ASN A 278 -0.70 -4.14 29.75
CA ASN A 278 -0.33 -4.42 31.12
C ASN A 278 1.18 -4.68 31.20
N LEU A 279 1.92 -3.65 31.59
CA LEU A 279 3.39 -3.60 31.68
C LEU A 279 4.07 -4.73 32.47
N GLY A 280 3.38 -5.38 33.40
CA GLY A 280 3.91 -6.54 34.12
C GLY A 280 3.87 -7.84 33.31
N ALA A 281 3.05 -7.91 32.26
CA ALA A 281 2.74 -9.12 31.48
C ALA A 281 3.33 -9.11 30.06
N LEU A 282 3.79 -7.96 29.55
CA LEU A 282 4.31 -7.79 28.17
C LEU A 282 5.53 -8.66 27.81
N LEU A 283 6.33 -9.08 28.80
CA LEU A 283 7.44 -10.03 28.58
C LEU A 283 6.95 -11.49 28.52
N ASP A 284 5.79 -11.76 29.12
CA ASP A 284 5.18 -13.08 29.22
C ASP A 284 4.06 -13.31 28.19
N ASP A 285 3.62 -12.29 27.45
CA ASP A 285 2.56 -12.42 26.44
C ASP A 285 3.01 -12.02 25.02
N ALA A 286 3.24 -13.03 24.18
CA ALA A 286 3.61 -12.83 22.77
C ALA A 286 2.46 -12.31 21.90
N SER A 287 1.21 -12.44 22.35
CA SER A 287 0.06 -11.93 21.61
C SER A 287 -0.02 -10.40 21.67
N GLU A 288 0.35 -9.81 22.81
CA GLU A 288 0.42 -8.35 22.98
C GLU A 288 1.53 -7.73 22.11
N LEU A 289 2.71 -8.36 22.07
CA LEU A 289 3.81 -7.94 21.19
C LEU A 289 3.43 -8.02 19.71
N LEU A 290 2.75 -9.09 19.31
CA LEU A 290 2.23 -9.25 17.95
C LEU A 290 1.18 -8.18 17.61
N ALA A 291 0.26 -7.88 18.53
CA ALA A 291 -0.74 -6.83 18.33
C ALA A 291 -0.10 -5.45 18.16
N ALA A 292 0.89 -5.11 19.00
CA ALA A 292 1.62 -3.86 18.89
C ALA A 292 2.39 -3.77 17.54
N ALA A 293 3.01 -4.87 17.10
CA ALA A 293 3.74 -4.91 15.84
C ALA A 293 2.82 -4.74 14.63
N SER A 294 1.64 -5.38 14.68
CA SER A 294 0.63 -5.25 13.65
C SER A 294 0.05 -3.83 13.57
N ILE A 295 -0.17 -3.15 14.69
CA ILE A 295 -0.62 -1.75 14.69
C ILE A 295 0.46 -0.85 14.08
N LEU A 296 1.72 -1.04 14.48
CA LEU A 296 2.83 -0.26 13.98
C LEU A 296 2.98 -0.40 12.46
N GLU A 297 3.00 -1.63 11.96
CA GLU A 297 3.05 -1.90 10.51
C GLU A 297 1.88 -1.20 9.80
N ARG A 298 0.64 -1.43 10.24
CA ARG A 298 -0.55 -0.84 9.62
C ARG A 298 -0.55 0.69 9.62
N SER A 299 0.16 1.33 10.55
CA SER A 299 0.25 2.80 10.62
C SER A 299 1.05 3.42 9.47
N VAL A 300 1.86 2.63 8.76
CA VAL A 300 2.59 3.06 7.56
C VAL A 300 1.66 3.10 6.34
N ASN A 301 0.63 2.25 6.28
CA ASN A 301 -0.18 2.08 5.08
C ASN A 301 -0.87 3.37 4.59
N ASN A 302 -1.33 4.22 5.52
CA ASN A 302 -1.90 5.54 5.19
C ASN A 302 -0.89 6.54 4.63
N THR A 303 0.40 6.21 4.59
CA THR A 303 1.44 6.98 3.89
C THR A 303 1.56 6.61 2.40
N SER A 304 0.75 5.66 1.92
CA SER A 304 0.73 5.24 0.52
C SER A 304 0.44 6.41 -0.42
N ILE A 305 1.25 6.57 -1.46
CA ILE A 305 0.89 7.42 -2.60
C ILE A 305 -0.44 6.91 -3.16
N TYR A 306 -1.43 7.78 -3.14
CA TYR A 306 -2.74 7.57 -3.75
C TYR A 306 -2.80 8.50 -4.96
N PHE A 307 -2.93 7.95 -6.17
CA PHE A 307 -3.09 8.76 -7.37
C PHE A 307 -4.14 8.22 -8.36
N VAL A 308 -4.54 9.09 -9.29
CA VAL A 308 -5.33 8.76 -10.48
C VAL A 308 -4.50 9.07 -11.72
N LEU A 309 -4.32 8.08 -12.59
CA LEU A 309 -3.82 8.29 -13.94
C LEU A 309 -5.02 8.53 -14.86
N ASP A 310 -5.08 9.69 -15.48
CA ASP A 310 -6.09 10.09 -16.46
C ASP A 310 -5.46 10.12 -17.86
N VAL A 311 -5.98 9.27 -18.75
CA VAL A 311 -5.59 9.17 -20.16
C VAL A 311 -6.80 9.52 -21.01
N GLU A 312 -6.87 10.78 -21.48
CA GLU A 312 -8.00 11.29 -22.28
C GLU A 312 -9.38 10.97 -21.66
N GLY A 313 -9.52 11.13 -20.34
CA GLY A 313 -10.75 10.85 -19.58
C GLY A 313 -10.89 9.41 -19.08
N THR A 314 -10.05 8.48 -19.56
CA THR A 314 -9.97 7.12 -19.03
C THR A 314 -9.17 7.13 -17.72
N ARG A 315 -9.86 6.97 -16.59
CA ARG A 315 -9.28 7.10 -15.25
C ARG A 315 -8.95 5.76 -14.61
N LEU A 316 -7.72 5.63 -14.14
CA LEU A 316 -7.17 4.47 -13.45
C LEU A 316 -6.78 4.87 -12.03
N VAL A 317 -7.36 4.21 -11.03
CA VAL A 317 -7.21 4.58 -9.61
C VAL A 317 -6.23 3.62 -8.92
N PHE A 318 -5.14 4.17 -8.38
CA PHE A 318 -4.12 3.45 -7.63
C PHE A 318 -4.04 3.99 -6.20
N VAL A 319 -4.29 3.13 -5.22
CA VAL A 319 -4.44 3.55 -3.81
C VAL A 319 -3.32 3.05 -2.90
N GLY A 320 -2.36 2.27 -3.43
CA GLY A 320 -1.40 1.54 -2.61
C GLY A 320 -2.15 0.73 -1.56
N ASP A 321 -1.80 0.96 -0.29
CA ASP A 321 -2.46 0.35 0.87
C ASP A 321 -3.24 1.34 1.72
N SER A 322 -3.58 2.48 1.15
CA SER A 322 -4.42 3.52 1.76
C SER A 322 -5.59 2.92 2.53
N GLN A 323 -5.71 3.31 3.80
CA GLN A 323 -6.77 2.87 4.70
C GLN A 323 -7.79 4.00 4.90
N GLU A 324 -8.63 3.88 5.93
CA GLU A 324 -9.79 4.75 6.15
C GLU A 324 -9.47 6.25 6.05
N GLY A 325 -8.42 6.73 6.72
CA GLY A 325 -8.10 8.15 6.74
C GLY A 325 -7.62 8.72 5.41
N ALA A 326 -6.88 7.92 4.62
CA ALA A 326 -6.51 8.30 3.25
C ALA A 326 -7.75 8.38 2.35
N TRP A 327 -8.71 7.47 2.52
CA TRP A 327 -9.98 7.56 1.81
C TRP A 327 -10.87 8.70 2.28
N ASP A 328 -10.92 8.96 3.58
CA ASP A 328 -11.67 10.07 4.15
C ASP A 328 -11.16 11.40 3.57
N HIS A 329 -9.85 11.59 3.50
CA HIS A 329 -9.19 12.71 2.83
C HIS A 329 -9.70 12.90 1.39
N VAL A 330 -9.72 11.83 0.60
CA VAL A 330 -10.11 11.87 -0.82
C VAL A 330 -11.62 12.04 -1.01
N LEU A 331 -12.45 11.38 -0.20
CA LEU A 331 -13.91 11.37 -0.39
C LEU A 331 -14.58 12.63 0.15
N GLN A 332 -13.94 13.34 1.09
CA GLN A 332 -14.43 14.63 1.60
C GLN A 332 -14.15 15.79 0.66
N ASP A 333 -13.08 15.74 -0.15
CA ASP A 333 -12.84 16.73 -1.20
C ASP A 333 -13.68 16.41 -2.45
N PRO A 334 -14.64 17.29 -2.85
CA PRO A 334 -15.45 17.05 -4.03
C PRO A 334 -14.65 16.88 -5.33
N ALA A 335 -13.50 17.56 -5.47
CA ALA A 335 -12.66 17.47 -6.66
C ALA A 335 -11.94 16.12 -6.73
N ALA A 336 -11.31 15.70 -5.62
CA ALA A 336 -10.67 14.39 -5.52
C ALA A 336 -11.69 13.24 -5.64
N ARG A 337 -12.85 13.35 -4.98
CA ARG A 337 -13.95 12.41 -5.11
C ARG A 337 -14.41 12.27 -6.56
N ALA A 338 -14.54 13.36 -7.29
CA ALA A 338 -14.91 13.32 -8.70
C ALA A 338 -13.89 12.51 -9.50
N LEU A 339 -12.58 12.70 -9.28
CA LEU A 339 -11.51 11.98 -9.98
C LEU A 339 -11.54 10.46 -9.76
N VAL A 340 -11.94 9.99 -8.58
CA VAL A 340 -11.99 8.55 -8.27
C VAL A 340 -13.35 7.90 -8.58
N SER A 341 -14.35 8.68 -9.00
CA SER A 341 -15.69 8.17 -9.29
C SER A 341 -15.79 7.59 -10.71
N ASP A 342 -16.55 6.51 -10.90
CA ASP A 342 -16.72 5.79 -12.18
C ASP A 342 -15.38 5.50 -12.92
N PRO A 343 -14.36 4.90 -12.26
CA PRO A 343 -13.09 4.66 -12.93
C PRO A 343 -13.17 3.48 -13.90
N ALA A 344 -12.33 3.51 -14.94
CA ALA A 344 -12.17 2.37 -15.84
C ALA A 344 -11.42 1.21 -15.15
N PHE A 345 -10.46 1.56 -14.30
CA PHE A 345 -9.63 0.62 -13.55
C PHE A 345 -9.50 1.01 -12.08
N TYR A 346 -9.47 0.02 -11.18
CA TYR A 346 -9.20 0.19 -9.76
C TYR A 346 -8.21 -0.87 -9.25
N LYS A 347 -7.08 -0.45 -8.66
CA LYS A 347 -6.24 -1.35 -7.84
C LYS A 347 -6.94 -1.55 -6.50
N ILE A 348 -7.38 -2.78 -6.20
CA ILE A 348 -7.94 -3.08 -4.88
C ILE A 348 -6.84 -2.89 -3.84
N GLY A 349 -7.06 -1.97 -2.89
CA GLY A 349 -6.05 -1.57 -1.92
C GLY A 349 -5.75 -2.66 -0.89
N HIS A 350 -4.51 -2.68 -0.39
CA HIS A 350 -4.07 -3.51 0.75
C HIS A 350 -4.56 -4.97 0.64
N HIS A 351 -4.42 -5.53 -0.56
CA HIS A 351 -4.74 -6.93 -0.87
C HIS A 351 -6.20 -7.34 -0.55
N GLY A 352 -7.12 -6.37 -0.49
CA GLY A 352 -8.53 -6.60 -0.16
C GLY A 352 -8.82 -6.65 1.35
N SER A 353 -7.96 -6.07 2.17
CA SER A 353 -8.18 -5.91 3.61
C SER A 353 -9.47 -5.13 3.92
N HIS A 354 -10.08 -5.42 5.07
CA HIS A 354 -11.39 -4.86 5.46
C HIS A 354 -11.42 -3.34 5.62
N ASN A 355 -10.25 -2.69 5.73
CA ASN A 355 -10.10 -1.26 5.99
C ASN A 355 -9.54 -0.47 4.80
N ALA A 356 -9.31 -1.10 3.64
CA ALA A 356 -8.61 -0.49 2.51
C ALA A 356 -9.50 -0.06 1.34
N THR A 357 -10.71 -0.62 1.24
CA THR A 357 -11.74 -0.12 0.31
C THR A 357 -13.00 0.17 1.11
N PRO A 358 -13.33 1.45 1.37
CA PRO A 358 -14.48 1.82 2.18
C PRO A 358 -15.78 1.46 1.48
N ARG A 359 -16.79 1.09 2.29
CA ARG A 359 -18.15 0.86 1.79
C ARG A 359 -18.71 2.07 1.07
N ALA A 360 -18.49 3.28 1.60
CA ALA A 360 -18.97 4.51 0.99
C ALA A 360 -18.46 4.71 -0.45
N TYR A 361 -17.21 4.33 -0.71
CA TYR A 361 -16.62 4.37 -2.05
C TYR A 361 -17.31 3.36 -2.98
N VAL A 362 -17.41 2.10 -2.55
CA VAL A 362 -18.03 1.03 -3.36
C VAL A 362 -19.50 1.35 -3.67
N THR A 363 -20.28 1.85 -2.72
CA THR A 363 -21.71 2.06 -2.94
C THR A 363 -22.04 3.40 -3.61
N SER A 364 -21.12 4.35 -3.65
CA SER A 364 -21.46 5.76 -3.96
C SER A 364 -20.47 6.50 -4.85
N ALA A 365 -19.36 5.89 -5.24
CA ALA A 365 -18.34 6.51 -6.07
C ALA A 365 -17.83 5.60 -7.19
N ILE A 366 -17.53 4.31 -6.91
CA ILE A 366 -16.96 3.41 -7.94
C ILE A 366 -17.87 3.26 -9.17
N GLY A 367 -19.18 3.49 -9.01
CA GLY A 367 -20.13 3.41 -10.11
C GLY A 367 -20.56 2.00 -10.44
N ASN A 368 -21.30 1.86 -11.55
CA ASN A 368 -21.75 0.56 -12.07
C ASN A 368 -21.44 0.36 -13.56
N GLN A 369 -20.50 1.15 -14.10
CA GLN A 369 -20.18 1.21 -15.52
C GLN A 369 -19.25 0.08 -16.02
N GLY A 370 -19.02 -0.96 -15.22
CA GLY A 370 -18.15 -2.07 -15.64
C GLY A 370 -16.66 -1.84 -15.34
N THR A 371 -16.33 -1.22 -14.20
CA THR A 371 -14.94 -1.04 -13.74
C THR A 371 -14.22 -2.38 -13.68
N TYR A 372 -12.98 -2.43 -14.17
CA TYR A 372 -12.10 -3.57 -13.94
C TYR A 372 -11.26 -3.33 -12.69
N ALA A 373 -11.29 -4.26 -11.74
CA ALA A 373 -10.55 -4.16 -10.50
C ALA A 373 -9.54 -5.30 -10.38
N MET A 374 -8.25 -4.98 -10.21
CA MET A 374 -7.22 -5.98 -10.00
C MET A 374 -6.93 -6.15 -8.51
N LEU A 375 -6.94 -7.41 -8.06
CA LEU A 375 -6.61 -7.82 -6.71
C LEU A 375 -5.22 -8.46 -6.67
N PRO A 376 -4.19 -7.72 -6.23
CA PRO A 376 -2.86 -8.26 -5.96
C PRO A 376 -2.94 -9.07 -4.67
N TYR A 377 -3.00 -10.40 -4.76
CA TYR A 377 -3.21 -11.27 -3.61
C TYR A 377 -2.59 -12.64 -3.81
N GLY A 378 -1.99 -13.15 -2.74
CA GLY A 378 -1.59 -14.54 -2.57
C GLY A 378 -1.87 -14.98 -1.13
N LYS A 379 -2.20 -16.25 -0.92
CA LYS A 379 -2.61 -16.73 0.40
C LYS A 379 -1.48 -16.62 1.42
N VAL A 380 -1.77 -16.01 2.58
CA VAL A 380 -0.95 -16.08 3.79
C VAL A 380 -1.82 -16.66 4.89
N GLU A 381 -1.46 -17.84 5.41
CA GLU A 381 -2.29 -18.59 6.36
C GLU A 381 -2.64 -17.80 7.62
N GLN A 382 -1.76 -16.88 8.03
CA GLN A 382 -1.92 -16.03 9.21
C GLN A 382 -2.90 -14.86 8.99
N TRP A 383 -3.18 -14.51 7.74
CA TRP A 383 -4.00 -13.36 7.37
C TRP A 383 -5.37 -13.84 6.90
N GLY A 384 -6.15 -14.35 7.86
CA GLY A 384 -7.38 -15.13 7.65
C GLY A 384 -8.37 -14.53 6.64
N ASP A 385 -9.06 -13.44 7.00
CA ASP A 385 -10.16 -12.87 6.22
C ASP A 385 -9.73 -12.01 5.02
N ILE A 386 -8.50 -12.20 4.51
CA ILE A 386 -7.98 -11.49 3.33
C ILE A 386 -7.95 -12.45 2.13
N PRO A 387 -8.54 -12.07 0.98
CA PRO A 387 -9.31 -10.86 0.77
C PRO A 387 -10.69 -10.93 1.44
N ASN A 388 -11.21 -9.77 1.85
CA ASN A 388 -12.50 -9.70 2.51
C ASN A 388 -13.63 -10.10 1.55
N GLY A 389 -14.29 -11.23 1.82
CA GLY A 389 -15.33 -11.78 0.94
C GLY A 389 -16.53 -10.84 0.73
N ALA A 390 -16.92 -10.08 1.76
CA ALA A 390 -18.04 -9.13 1.67
C ALA A 390 -17.69 -7.91 0.79
N LEU A 391 -16.44 -7.43 0.84
CA LEU A 391 -15.94 -6.41 -0.10
C LEU A 391 -16.02 -6.90 -1.55
N LEU A 392 -15.51 -8.11 -1.82
CA LEU A 392 -15.53 -8.66 -3.18
C LEU A 392 -16.97 -8.83 -3.70
N ALA A 393 -17.88 -9.33 -2.86
CA ALA A 393 -19.29 -9.44 -3.21
C ALA A 393 -19.96 -8.08 -3.49
N ALA A 394 -19.61 -7.05 -2.73
CA ALA A 394 -20.12 -5.70 -2.94
C ALA A 394 -19.61 -5.09 -4.26
N LEU A 395 -18.32 -5.28 -4.58
CA LEU A 395 -17.75 -4.87 -5.87
C LEU A 395 -18.45 -5.56 -7.04
N THR A 396 -18.67 -6.88 -6.95
CA THR A 396 -19.43 -7.62 -7.98
C THR A 396 -20.86 -7.10 -8.12
N THR A 397 -21.53 -6.75 -7.01
CA THR A 397 -22.87 -6.14 -7.02
C THR A 397 -22.89 -4.80 -7.77
N MET A 398 -21.80 -4.05 -7.70
CA MET A 398 -21.59 -2.80 -8.43
C MET A 398 -21.05 -3.02 -9.86
N ASN A 399 -21.26 -4.22 -10.44
CA ASN A 399 -20.82 -4.56 -11.79
C ASN A 399 -19.31 -4.38 -12.00
N THR A 400 -18.50 -4.56 -10.95
CA THR A 400 -17.03 -4.53 -11.07
C THR A 400 -16.50 -5.91 -11.48
N HIS A 401 -15.64 -5.95 -12.49
CA HIS A 401 -14.94 -7.15 -12.96
C HIS A 401 -13.66 -7.36 -12.17
N ILE A 402 -13.65 -8.32 -11.24
CA ILE A 402 -12.50 -8.57 -10.35
C ILE A 402 -11.54 -9.57 -11.00
N VAL A 403 -10.27 -9.19 -11.12
CA VAL A 403 -9.16 -10.03 -11.62
C VAL A 403 -8.18 -10.28 -10.49
N ARG A 404 -8.04 -11.54 -10.05
CA ARG A 404 -7.14 -11.93 -8.97
C ARG A 404 -5.80 -12.41 -9.51
N ALA A 405 -4.70 -12.05 -8.84
CA ALA A 405 -3.36 -12.52 -9.20
C ALA A 405 -3.22 -14.05 -9.06
N ASP A 406 -3.69 -14.62 -7.94
CA ASP A 406 -3.59 -16.05 -7.63
C ASP A 406 -4.55 -16.95 -8.43
N ALA A 407 -5.64 -16.38 -8.93
CA ALA A 407 -6.70 -17.11 -9.62
C ALA A 407 -7.33 -16.24 -10.71
N PRO A 408 -6.59 -15.89 -11.77
CA PRO A 408 -7.13 -15.04 -12.82
C PRO A 408 -8.25 -15.76 -13.57
N VAL A 409 -9.40 -15.10 -13.68
CA VAL A 409 -10.54 -15.62 -14.44
C VAL A 409 -10.43 -15.11 -15.87
N ALA A 410 -10.52 -16.01 -16.85
CA ALA A 410 -10.53 -15.64 -18.24
C ALA A 410 -11.75 -14.75 -18.55
N ASP A 411 -11.49 -13.53 -19.00
CA ASP A 411 -12.46 -12.55 -19.46
C ASP A 411 -12.07 -12.10 -20.87
N ALA A 412 -13.02 -11.63 -21.68
CA ALA A 412 -12.77 -11.23 -23.05
C ALA A 412 -11.70 -10.12 -23.19
N ARG A 413 -11.46 -9.33 -22.14
CA ARG A 413 -10.46 -8.24 -22.12
C ARG A 413 -9.22 -8.55 -21.28
N VAL A 414 -9.21 -9.66 -20.53
CA VAL A 414 -8.12 -10.03 -19.62
C VAL A 414 -7.23 -11.05 -20.30
N HIS A 415 -5.97 -10.66 -20.54
CA HIS A 415 -4.94 -11.55 -21.05
C HIS A 415 -4.13 -12.10 -19.89
N VAL A 416 -3.97 -13.41 -19.81
CA VAL A 416 -3.18 -14.08 -18.77
C VAL A 416 -1.87 -14.55 -19.39
N GLY A 417 -0.76 -14.14 -18.78
CA GLY A 417 0.58 -14.51 -19.19
C GLY A 417 0.89 -15.99 -18.91
N PRO A 418 1.97 -16.52 -19.51
CA PRO A 418 2.39 -17.90 -19.28
C PRO A 418 2.58 -18.23 -17.80
N GLY A 419 2.09 -19.39 -17.36
CA GLY A 419 2.22 -19.84 -15.96
C GLY A 419 1.56 -18.91 -14.94
N ASN A 420 0.51 -18.20 -15.34
CA ASN A 420 -0.19 -17.19 -14.54
C ASN A 420 0.75 -16.12 -13.97
N LEU A 421 1.86 -15.82 -14.66
CA LEU A 421 2.86 -14.87 -14.17
C LEU A 421 2.34 -13.44 -14.09
N TRP A 422 1.40 -13.08 -14.94
CA TRP A 422 0.74 -11.79 -14.93
C TRP A 422 -0.66 -11.87 -15.54
N SER A 423 -1.48 -10.87 -15.23
CA SER A 423 -2.75 -10.59 -15.91
C SER A 423 -2.73 -9.17 -16.45
N GLU A 424 -3.26 -8.95 -17.65
CA GLU A 424 -3.18 -7.67 -18.36
C GLU A 424 -4.53 -7.27 -18.96
N ILE A 425 -4.83 -5.98 -18.89
CA ILE A 425 -6.01 -5.36 -19.51
C ILE A 425 -5.58 -4.11 -20.26
N THR A 426 -6.12 -3.92 -21.47
CA THR A 426 -5.93 -2.69 -22.25
C THR A 426 -7.24 -1.93 -22.39
N PHE A 427 -7.18 -0.62 -22.16
CA PHE A 427 -8.27 0.33 -22.35
C PHE A 427 -7.93 1.23 -23.55
N PRO A 428 -8.79 1.32 -24.56
CA PRO A 428 -8.69 2.40 -25.53
C PRO A 428 -9.00 3.72 -24.82
N ALA A 429 -8.24 4.75 -25.13
CA ALA A 429 -8.60 6.10 -24.74
C ALA A 429 -9.88 6.53 -25.49
N THR A 430 -10.72 7.33 -24.82
CA THR A 430 -12.11 7.63 -25.26
C THR A 430 -12.25 8.93 -26.00
#